data_AF-A0A285Q283-F1
#
_entry.id   AF-A0A285Q283-F1
#
_cell.length_a   1.000
_cell.length_b   1.000
_cell.length_c   1.000
_cell.angle_alpha   90.00
_cell.angle_beta   90.00
_cell.angle_gamma   90.00
#
_symmetry.space_group_name_H-M   'P 1'
#
loop_
_entity.id
_entity.type
_entity.pdbx_description
1 polymer ?
#
loop_
_entity_poly.entity_id
_entity_poly.type
_entity_poly.pdbx_seq_one_letter_code
_entity_poly.pdbx_strand_id
1 'polypeptide(L)'
;MRILLSNDDGVHSPGLVALYEGLKGLGDLEVVAPDRDHSGASNALTLNRPLTVEQHPNGFRSIDGTPTDCVHLAVNGLFKEPFDRVVSGINTHANLGDDIIYSGTVAAATEGRHLGLPAIAVSLVSEGRNHYDTAARVVRMLLESSRPFVLGPRSILNVNVPDIPWEELAGFRVTRLGDRERAEGAVPMTCPRGRERYWIGAAGKGGDAGPGTDFHAVSQGYVSLTPVHIDMTRHEALVSLRTWVDSLQASMGDGA
;
A
#
# COMPACT_ATOMS: atom_id res chain seq x y z
N MET A 1 -2.42 9.20 -21.10
CA MET A 1 -2.19 8.32 -19.94
C MET A 1 -3.47 8.30 -19.13
N ARG A 2 -3.96 7.12 -18.75
CA ARG A 2 -5.14 6.93 -17.90
C ARG A 2 -4.71 6.30 -16.57
N ILE A 3 -4.97 6.98 -15.46
CA ILE A 3 -4.51 6.57 -14.13
C ILE A 3 -5.71 6.28 -13.24
N LEU A 4 -5.72 5.11 -12.62
CA LEU A 4 -6.65 4.78 -11.55
C LEU A 4 -6.07 5.21 -10.20
N LEU A 5 -6.84 5.99 -9.44
CA LEU A 5 -6.53 6.38 -8.07
C LEU A 5 -7.43 5.62 -7.09
N SER A 6 -6.86 5.14 -6.00
CA SER A 6 -7.57 4.48 -4.91
C SER A 6 -6.88 4.76 -3.56
N ASN A 7 -7.44 4.28 -2.45
CA ASN A 7 -6.86 4.36 -1.11
C ASN A 7 -7.54 3.37 -0.15
N ASP A 8 -7.16 3.41 1.13
CA ASP A 8 -7.86 2.74 2.25
C ASP A 8 -8.53 3.68 3.26
N ASP A 9 -8.20 4.97 3.28
CA ASP A 9 -8.85 5.99 4.11
C ASP A 9 -10.31 6.33 3.66
N GLY A 10 -10.71 5.88 2.47
CA GLY A 10 -12.05 6.08 1.88
C GLY A 10 -12.13 7.22 0.87
N VAL A 11 -13.22 7.24 0.09
CA VAL A 11 -13.44 8.12 -1.08
C VAL A 11 -13.39 9.62 -0.77
N HIS A 12 -13.69 9.99 0.47
CA HIS A 12 -13.73 11.38 0.93
C HIS A 12 -12.44 11.81 1.64
N SER A 13 -11.40 10.97 1.67
CA SER A 13 -10.20 11.30 2.44
C SER A 13 -9.46 12.51 1.86
N PRO A 14 -8.92 13.40 2.72
CA PRO A 14 -8.19 14.58 2.27
C PRO A 14 -6.95 14.20 1.45
N GLY A 15 -6.27 13.10 1.79
CA GLY A 15 -5.11 12.60 1.06
C GLY A 15 -5.44 12.14 -0.36
N LEU A 16 -6.58 11.47 -0.57
CA LEU A 16 -7.03 11.07 -1.91
C LEU A 16 -7.44 12.27 -2.76
N VAL A 17 -8.15 13.24 -2.16
CA VAL A 17 -8.50 14.50 -2.83
C VAL A 17 -7.24 15.26 -3.23
N ALA A 18 -6.27 15.41 -2.32
CA ALA A 18 -5.00 16.07 -2.61
C ALA A 18 -4.21 15.37 -3.72
N LEU A 19 -4.21 14.04 -3.73
CA LEU A 19 -3.59 13.25 -4.79
C LEU A 19 -4.26 13.55 -6.15
N TYR A 20 -5.59 13.46 -6.22
CA TYR A 20 -6.33 13.76 -7.45
C TYR A 20 -6.05 15.18 -7.95
N GLU A 21 -6.12 16.18 -7.08
CA GLU A 21 -5.85 17.58 -7.41
C GLU A 21 -4.41 17.80 -7.90
N GLY A 22 -3.41 17.21 -7.22
CA GLY A 22 -2.01 17.35 -7.59
C GLY A 22 -1.65 16.69 -8.93
N LEU A 23 -2.41 15.66 -9.33
CA LEU A 23 -2.20 14.95 -10.60
C LEU A 23 -3.02 15.52 -11.77
N LYS A 24 -3.88 16.52 -11.55
CA LYS A 24 -4.67 17.13 -12.63
C LYS A 24 -3.77 17.59 -13.79
N GLY A 25 -4.24 17.30 -15.01
CA GLY A 25 -3.54 17.63 -16.25
C GLY A 25 -2.48 16.62 -16.70
N LEU A 26 -2.16 15.58 -15.92
CA LEU A 26 -1.24 14.51 -16.35
C LEU A 26 -1.88 13.51 -17.33
N GLY A 27 -3.21 13.45 -17.36
CA GLY A 27 -3.95 12.45 -18.11
C GLY A 27 -5.39 12.36 -17.68
N ASP A 28 -6.04 11.28 -18.06
CA ASP A 28 -7.38 10.91 -17.62
C ASP A 28 -7.28 10.24 -16.24
N LEU A 29 -7.95 10.80 -15.24
CA LEU A 29 -7.86 10.37 -13.84
C LEU A 29 -9.22 9.83 -13.40
N GLU A 30 -9.25 8.58 -12.97
CA GLU A 30 -10.44 7.96 -12.38
C GLU A 30 -10.17 7.66 -10.91
N VAL A 31 -11.15 7.95 -10.06
CA VAL A 31 -11.06 7.67 -8.63
C VAL A 31 -12.08 6.60 -8.27
N VAL A 32 -11.61 5.48 -7.73
CA VAL A 32 -12.44 4.42 -7.17
C VAL A 32 -11.87 4.02 -5.82
N ALA A 33 -12.61 4.25 -4.75
CA ALA A 33 -12.14 4.05 -3.38
C ALA A 33 -13.24 3.46 -2.49
N PRO A 34 -12.92 2.95 -1.29
CA PRO A 34 -13.93 2.48 -0.35
C PRO A 34 -14.90 3.58 0.11
N ASP A 35 -16.12 3.23 0.49
CA ASP A 35 -17.12 4.16 1.05
C ASP A 35 -16.78 4.66 2.46
N ARG A 36 -15.88 3.96 3.16
CA ARG A 36 -15.43 4.25 4.53
C ARG A 36 -13.95 3.87 4.74
N ASP A 37 -13.44 4.17 5.91
CA ASP A 37 -12.10 3.75 6.33
C ASP A 37 -11.99 2.21 6.42
N HIS A 38 -10.99 1.66 5.72
CA HIS A 38 -10.62 0.26 5.65
C HIS A 38 -9.15 0.03 6.07
N SER A 39 -8.62 0.88 6.94
CA SER A 39 -7.28 0.73 7.54
C SER A 39 -7.08 -0.68 8.10
N GLY A 40 -6.00 -1.34 7.67
CA GLY A 40 -5.68 -2.71 8.08
C GLY A 40 -6.44 -3.81 7.32
N ALA A 41 -7.19 -3.49 6.26
CA ALA A 41 -7.91 -4.49 5.46
C ALA A 41 -6.96 -5.45 4.71
N SER A 42 -5.69 -5.07 4.51
CA SER A 42 -4.72 -5.83 3.69
C SER A 42 -5.31 -6.17 2.31
N ASN A 43 -4.88 -7.29 1.71
CA ASN A 43 -5.29 -7.77 0.38
C ASN A 43 -6.62 -8.55 0.39
N ALA A 44 -7.56 -8.22 1.28
CA ALA A 44 -8.83 -8.94 1.35
C ALA A 44 -9.72 -8.65 0.13
N LEU A 45 -10.31 -9.70 -0.47
CA LEU A 45 -11.34 -9.60 -1.50
C LEU A 45 -12.69 -10.03 -0.95
N THR A 46 -13.75 -9.31 -1.33
CA THR A 46 -15.12 -9.66 -0.96
C THR A 46 -15.68 -10.72 -1.92
N LEU A 47 -15.81 -11.96 -1.44
CA LEU A 47 -16.29 -13.10 -2.26
C LEU A 47 -17.65 -13.65 -1.81
N ASN A 48 -18.15 -13.23 -0.66
CA ASN A 48 -19.35 -13.79 -0.02
C ASN A 48 -20.64 -12.99 -0.28
N ARG A 49 -20.56 -11.86 -0.98
CA ARG A 49 -21.71 -11.01 -1.33
C ARG A 49 -21.38 -10.11 -2.53
N PRO A 50 -22.38 -9.56 -3.24
CA PRO A 50 -22.15 -8.52 -4.23
C PRO A 50 -21.71 -7.19 -3.58
N LEU A 51 -21.07 -6.35 -4.39
CA LEU A 51 -20.60 -5.00 -4.05
C LEU A 51 -21.45 -3.95 -4.78
N THR A 52 -21.64 -2.80 -4.15
CA THR A 52 -22.39 -1.65 -4.64
C THR A 52 -21.42 -0.54 -5.02
N VAL A 53 -21.63 0.07 -6.20
CA VAL A 53 -20.85 1.22 -6.66
C VAL A 53 -21.75 2.45 -6.65
N GLU A 54 -21.27 3.51 -6.02
CA GLU A 54 -21.94 4.82 -5.99
C GLU A 54 -21.06 5.87 -6.67
N GLN A 55 -21.65 6.71 -7.50
CA GLN A 55 -20.95 7.83 -8.14
C GLN A 55 -21.28 9.14 -7.42
N HIS A 56 -20.24 9.87 -7.05
CA HIS A 56 -20.32 11.13 -6.32
C HIS A 56 -20.37 12.33 -7.27
N PRO A 57 -20.91 13.49 -6.84
CA PRO A 57 -21.01 14.69 -7.68
C PRO A 57 -19.68 15.22 -8.24
N ASN A 58 -18.55 14.95 -7.57
CA ASN A 58 -17.21 15.30 -8.02
C ASN A 58 -16.63 14.32 -9.05
N GLY A 59 -17.39 13.29 -9.44
CA GLY A 59 -16.98 12.26 -10.39
C GLY A 59 -16.33 11.03 -9.75
N PHE A 60 -16.02 11.06 -8.46
CA PHE A 60 -15.42 9.91 -7.76
C PHE A 60 -16.43 8.78 -7.63
N ARG A 61 -15.95 7.54 -7.52
CA ARG A 61 -16.80 6.38 -7.24
C ARG A 61 -16.40 5.75 -5.91
N SER A 62 -17.39 5.46 -5.08
CA SER A 62 -17.19 4.64 -3.89
C SER A 62 -17.69 3.22 -4.09
N ILE A 63 -17.02 2.27 -3.45
CA ILE A 63 -17.47 0.89 -3.36
C ILE A 63 -17.63 0.51 -1.89
N ASP A 64 -18.69 -0.19 -1.54
CA ASP A 64 -18.92 -0.72 -0.18
C ASP A 64 -18.01 -1.94 0.13
N GLY A 65 -16.75 -1.91 -0.30
CA GLY A 65 -15.80 -3.04 -0.26
C GLY A 65 -14.40 -2.60 0.16
N THR A 66 -13.43 -3.50 -0.01
CA THR A 66 -12.03 -3.24 0.35
C THR A 66 -11.32 -2.38 -0.71
N PRO A 67 -10.13 -1.85 -0.42
CA PRO A 67 -9.27 -1.19 -1.41
C PRO A 67 -8.94 -2.11 -2.60
N THR A 68 -8.71 -3.39 -2.33
CA THR A 68 -8.48 -4.41 -3.36
C THR A 68 -9.71 -4.60 -4.23
N ASP A 69 -10.92 -4.66 -3.65
CA ASP A 69 -12.17 -4.73 -4.40
C ASP A 69 -12.33 -3.53 -5.35
N CYS A 70 -11.98 -2.33 -4.87
CA CYS A 70 -12.03 -1.09 -5.67
C CYS A 70 -11.17 -1.18 -6.93
N VAL A 71 -9.92 -1.59 -6.77
CA VAL A 71 -9.00 -1.73 -7.91
C VAL A 71 -9.41 -2.89 -8.83
N HIS A 72 -9.82 -4.02 -8.26
CA HIS A 72 -10.24 -5.18 -9.02
C HIS A 72 -11.45 -4.86 -9.90
N LEU A 73 -12.51 -4.26 -9.34
CA LEU A 73 -13.71 -3.91 -10.09
C LEU A 73 -13.43 -2.80 -11.11
N ALA A 74 -12.63 -1.80 -10.77
CA ALA A 74 -12.27 -0.74 -11.70
C ALA A 74 -11.56 -1.31 -12.94
N VAL A 75 -10.53 -2.13 -12.75
CA VAL A 75 -9.72 -2.64 -13.85
C VAL A 75 -10.44 -3.74 -14.65
N ASN A 76 -11.22 -4.61 -14.01
CA ASN A 76 -11.84 -5.78 -14.66
C ASN A 76 -13.33 -5.64 -15.02
N GLY A 77 -13.99 -4.50 -14.75
CA GLY A 77 -15.44 -4.42 -15.01
C GLY A 77 -16.05 -3.03 -15.16
N LEU A 78 -15.72 -2.05 -14.31
CA LEU A 78 -16.44 -0.77 -14.28
C LEU A 78 -16.14 0.12 -15.49
N PHE A 79 -14.95 -0.03 -16.08
CA PHE A 79 -14.52 0.77 -17.21
C PHE A 79 -14.22 -0.11 -18.42
N LYS A 80 -14.51 0.43 -19.61
CA LYS A 80 -14.26 -0.28 -20.88
C LYS A 80 -12.84 -0.05 -21.37
N GLU A 81 -12.33 1.16 -21.17
CA GLU A 81 -11.01 1.58 -21.58
C GLU A 81 -9.97 1.11 -20.55
N PRO A 82 -8.81 0.60 -20.98
CA PRO A 82 -7.78 0.14 -20.05
C PRO A 82 -7.13 1.30 -19.29
N PHE A 83 -6.61 1.00 -18.11
CA PHE A 83 -5.73 1.90 -17.36
C PHE A 83 -4.27 1.65 -17.73
N ASP A 84 -3.46 2.70 -17.64
CA ASP A 84 -2.00 2.61 -17.84
C ASP A 84 -1.25 2.35 -16.52
N ARG A 85 -1.86 2.70 -15.38
CA ARG A 85 -1.23 2.67 -14.06
C ARG A 85 -2.26 2.75 -12.92
N VAL A 86 -1.87 2.26 -11.76
CA VAL A 86 -2.59 2.44 -10.49
C VAL A 86 -1.73 3.26 -9.52
N VAL A 87 -2.33 4.23 -8.84
CA VAL A 87 -1.71 4.95 -7.72
C VAL A 87 -2.64 4.85 -6.52
N SER A 88 -2.14 4.31 -5.42
CA SER A 88 -2.90 4.15 -4.19
C SER A 88 -2.37 5.08 -3.11
N GLY A 89 -3.24 5.91 -2.52
CA GLY A 89 -2.93 6.89 -1.49
C GLY A 89 -3.66 8.23 -1.69
N ILE A 90 -3.20 9.33 -1.10
CA ILE A 90 -2.11 9.40 -0.13
C ILE A 90 -2.63 8.94 1.24
N ASN A 91 -2.05 7.87 1.76
CA ASN A 91 -2.38 7.37 3.09
C ASN A 91 -1.94 8.39 4.15
N THR A 92 -2.76 8.56 5.18
CA THR A 92 -2.47 9.44 6.33
C THR A 92 -1.43 8.84 7.27
N HIS A 93 -1.26 7.53 7.24
CA HIS A 93 -0.31 6.81 8.09
C HIS A 93 0.89 6.29 7.30
N ALA A 94 2.02 6.15 7.98
CA ALA A 94 3.22 5.57 7.42
C ALA A 94 3.01 4.09 7.03
N ASN A 95 3.61 3.66 5.93
CA ASN A 95 3.72 2.25 5.57
C ASN A 95 5.20 1.89 5.43
N LEU A 96 5.86 1.80 6.59
CA LEU A 96 7.29 1.56 6.76
C LEU A 96 7.55 0.16 7.32
N GLY A 97 8.60 -0.50 6.84
CA GLY A 97 8.96 -1.85 7.28
C GLY A 97 7.81 -2.85 7.11
N ASP A 98 7.53 -3.63 8.14
CA ASP A 98 6.53 -4.69 8.16
C ASP A 98 5.07 -4.22 8.04
N ASP A 99 4.81 -2.92 8.26
CA ASP A 99 3.46 -2.34 8.15
C ASP A 99 2.84 -2.55 6.75
N ILE A 100 3.69 -2.72 5.73
CA ILE A 100 3.26 -2.93 4.34
C ILE A 100 2.39 -4.18 4.16
N ILE A 101 2.54 -5.21 5.01
CA ILE A 101 1.81 -6.48 4.88
C ILE A 101 0.31 -6.27 5.18
N TYR A 102 0.01 -5.36 6.09
CA TYR A 102 -1.35 -5.10 6.57
C TYR A 102 -1.98 -3.86 5.91
N SER A 103 -1.19 -3.07 5.17
CA SER A 103 -1.64 -1.83 4.55
C SER A 103 -2.65 -2.07 3.42
N GLY A 104 -3.82 -1.43 3.53
CA GLY A 104 -4.82 -1.40 2.46
C GLY A 104 -4.36 -0.55 1.27
N THR A 105 -3.63 0.54 1.54
CA THR A 105 -3.00 1.36 0.49
C THR A 105 -2.01 0.53 -0.35
N VAL A 106 -1.14 -0.25 0.28
CA VAL A 106 -0.20 -1.15 -0.43
C VAL A 106 -0.95 -2.28 -1.14
N ALA A 107 -2.03 -2.78 -0.55
CA ALA A 107 -2.85 -3.82 -1.13
C ALA A 107 -3.56 -3.40 -2.43
N ALA A 108 -4.12 -2.19 -2.49
CA ALA A 108 -4.69 -1.65 -3.72
C ALA A 108 -3.65 -1.52 -4.84
N ALA A 109 -2.43 -1.07 -4.54
CA ALA A 109 -1.34 -1.06 -5.52
C ALA A 109 -0.92 -2.48 -5.95
N THR A 110 -0.88 -3.42 -5.02
CA THR A 110 -0.58 -4.84 -5.27
C THR A 110 -1.60 -5.46 -6.22
N GLU A 111 -2.88 -5.17 -6.04
CA GLU A 111 -3.94 -5.66 -6.93
C GLU A 111 -3.79 -5.11 -8.36
N GLY A 112 -3.53 -3.81 -8.49
CA GLY A 112 -3.22 -3.20 -9.78
C GLY A 112 -2.04 -3.91 -10.47
N ARG A 113 -1.04 -4.29 -9.69
CA ARG A 113 0.13 -5.03 -10.19
C ARG A 113 -0.18 -6.46 -10.58
N HIS A 114 -1.05 -7.14 -9.83
CA HIS A 114 -1.54 -8.47 -10.13
C HIS A 114 -2.28 -8.49 -11.47
N LEU A 115 -3.06 -7.45 -11.76
CA LEU A 115 -3.77 -7.23 -13.01
C LEU A 115 -2.90 -6.67 -14.14
N GLY A 116 -1.57 -6.66 -13.96
CA GLY A 116 -0.60 -6.36 -15.01
C GLY A 116 -0.18 -4.90 -15.12
N LEU A 117 -0.71 -4.01 -14.28
CA LEU A 117 -0.41 -2.57 -14.34
C LEU A 117 0.80 -2.20 -13.47
N PRO A 118 1.63 -1.22 -13.86
CA PRO A 118 2.57 -0.62 -12.91
C PRO A 118 1.77 0.04 -11.78
N ALA A 119 2.28 -0.04 -10.55
CA ALA A 119 1.59 0.52 -9.40
C ALA A 119 2.52 1.23 -8.41
N ILE A 120 1.99 2.30 -7.82
CA ILE A 120 2.63 3.08 -6.76
C ILE A 120 1.72 3.10 -5.55
N ALA A 121 2.25 2.76 -4.37
CA ALA A 121 1.62 3.04 -3.09
C ALA A 121 2.31 4.26 -2.48
N VAL A 122 1.54 5.25 -2.02
CA VAL A 122 2.08 6.48 -1.43
C VAL A 122 1.45 6.76 -0.08
N SER A 123 2.32 7.01 0.90
CA SER A 123 1.96 7.31 2.29
C SER A 123 2.64 8.60 2.74
N LEU A 124 1.90 9.44 3.47
CA LEU A 124 2.44 10.54 4.23
C LEU A 124 2.76 10.03 5.63
N VAL A 125 3.99 10.20 6.08
CA VAL A 125 4.39 9.88 7.47
C VAL A 125 3.95 11.04 8.35
N SER A 126 2.63 11.16 8.53
CA SER A 126 1.98 12.30 9.18
C SER A 126 2.31 12.37 10.67
N GLU A 127 2.68 13.57 11.12
CA GLU A 127 2.77 13.95 12.53
C GLU A 127 1.62 14.90 12.91
N GLY A 128 0.59 14.98 12.05
CA GLY A 128 -0.57 15.86 12.20
C GLY A 128 -0.47 17.20 11.48
N ARG A 129 0.60 17.47 10.71
CA ARG A 129 0.72 18.68 9.87
C ARG A 129 0.00 18.49 8.53
N ASN A 130 -0.05 17.25 8.03
CA ASN A 130 -0.83 16.84 6.86
C ASN A 130 -0.46 17.58 5.56
N HIS A 131 0.84 17.66 5.26
CA HIS A 131 1.40 18.18 4.00
C HIS A 131 1.15 17.23 2.80
N TYR A 132 -0.12 16.93 2.50
CA TYR A 132 -0.51 16.07 1.38
C TYR A 132 -0.14 16.67 0.02
N ASP A 133 -0.05 18.00 -0.09
CA ASP A 133 0.42 18.70 -1.29
C ASP A 133 1.87 18.36 -1.61
N THR A 134 2.75 18.26 -0.60
CA THR A 134 4.12 17.77 -0.75
C THR A 134 4.13 16.36 -1.33
N ALA A 135 3.33 15.45 -0.77
CA ALA A 135 3.25 14.07 -1.24
C ALA A 135 2.66 13.95 -2.65
N ALA A 136 1.63 14.72 -2.98
CA ALA A 136 1.04 14.75 -4.32
C ALA A 136 2.06 15.26 -5.36
N ARG A 137 2.87 16.28 -5.00
CA ARG A 137 3.94 16.79 -5.85
C ARG A 137 5.05 15.77 -6.06
N VAL A 138 5.40 14.98 -5.04
CA VAL A 138 6.31 13.82 -5.17
C VAL A 138 5.78 12.84 -6.21
N VAL A 139 4.51 12.41 -6.09
CA VAL A 139 3.92 11.44 -7.04
C VAL A 139 3.89 12.01 -8.45
N ARG A 140 3.50 13.28 -8.61
CA ARG A 140 3.51 13.96 -9.90
C ARG A 140 4.90 13.91 -10.55
N MET A 141 5.95 14.25 -9.81
CA MET A 141 7.32 14.19 -10.32
C MET A 141 7.76 12.79 -10.73
N LEU A 142 7.36 11.76 -9.97
CA LEU A 142 7.64 10.36 -10.33
C LEU A 142 6.94 9.96 -11.64
N LEU A 143 5.72 10.43 -11.87
CA LEU A 143 4.94 10.15 -13.06
C LEU A 143 5.36 10.96 -14.30
N GLU A 144 5.80 12.20 -14.12
CA GLU A 144 6.30 13.08 -15.20
C GLU A 144 7.74 12.77 -15.62
N SER A 145 8.45 11.91 -14.89
CA SER A 145 9.85 11.57 -15.20
C SER A 145 10.02 11.10 -16.65
N SER A 146 10.91 11.78 -17.39
CA SER A 146 11.21 11.48 -18.80
C SER A 146 11.90 10.11 -19.00
N ARG A 147 12.38 9.49 -17.92
CA ARG A 147 12.91 8.13 -17.89
C ARG A 147 12.04 7.28 -16.98
N PRO A 148 11.01 6.61 -17.51
CA PRO A 148 10.13 5.79 -16.69
C PRO A 148 10.93 4.65 -16.08
N PHE A 149 10.97 4.58 -14.75
CA PHE A 149 11.62 3.47 -14.06
C PHE A 149 10.72 2.24 -14.11
N VAL A 150 11.27 1.12 -14.57
CA VAL A 150 10.57 -0.17 -14.70
C VAL A 150 11.11 -1.11 -13.63
N LEU A 151 10.31 -1.36 -12.59
CA LEU A 151 10.64 -2.29 -11.51
C LEU A 151 10.67 -3.77 -11.94
N GLY A 152 10.10 -4.07 -13.10
CA GLY A 152 9.97 -5.43 -13.62
C GLY A 152 8.66 -6.12 -13.23
N PRO A 153 8.51 -7.42 -13.59
CA PRO A 153 7.37 -8.23 -13.19
C PRO A 153 7.17 -8.26 -11.67
N ARG A 154 5.91 -8.39 -11.22
CA ARG A 154 5.57 -8.70 -9.82
C ARG A 154 6.23 -7.81 -8.77
N SER A 155 6.27 -6.51 -9.05
CA SER A 155 6.89 -5.51 -8.16
C SER A 155 6.11 -4.20 -8.19
N ILE A 156 6.00 -3.54 -7.04
CA ILE A 156 5.37 -2.22 -6.86
C ILE A 156 6.36 -1.24 -6.23
N LEU A 157 6.12 0.05 -6.38
CA LEU A 157 6.88 1.09 -5.70
C LEU A 157 6.15 1.53 -4.44
N ASN A 158 6.74 1.30 -3.26
CA ASN A 158 6.26 1.88 -2.01
C ASN A 158 6.97 3.22 -1.76
N VAL A 159 6.20 4.28 -1.56
CA VAL A 159 6.69 5.66 -1.39
C VAL A 159 6.23 6.19 -0.05
N ASN A 160 7.17 6.59 0.81
CA ASN A 160 6.87 7.28 2.06
C ASN A 160 7.44 8.70 2.01
N VAL A 161 6.58 9.68 2.27
CA VAL A 161 6.92 11.11 2.23
C VAL A 161 6.90 11.65 3.66
N PRO A 162 7.96 12.34 4.13
CA PRO A 162 7.93 13.01 5.43
C PRO A 162 6.91 14.17 5.42
N ASP A 163 6.23 14.36 6.55
CA ASP A 163 5.20 15.39 6.72
C ASP A 163 5.82 16.78 6.94
N ILE A 164 6.44 17.32 5.90
CA ILE A 164 7.12 18.63 5.89
C ILE A 164 6.78 19.41 4.60
N PRO A 165 6.93 20.75 4.61
CA PRO A 165 6.81 21.57 3.39
C PRO A 165 7.78 21.12 2.29
N TRP A 166 7.40 21.36 1.04
CA TRP A 166 8.21 20.99 -0.12
C TRP A 166 9.63 21.55 -0.06
N GLU A 167 9.78 22.78 0.43
CA GLU A 167 11.04 23.52 0.50
C GLU A 167 12.02 22.91 1.52
N GLU A 168 11.51 22.12 2.47
CA GLU A 168 12.30 21.46 3.51
C GLU A 168 12.66 20.01 3.16
N LEU A 169 12.13 19.46 2.05
CA LEU A 169 12.49 18.12 1.59
C LEU A 169 13.98 18.05 1.23
N ALA A 170 14.71 17.14 1.86
CA ALA A 170 16.13 16.93 1.63
C ALA A 170 16.44 16.17 0.32
N GLY A 171 15.41 15.59 -0.32
CA GLY A 171 15.49 14.89 -1.60
C GLY A 171 14.87 13.49 -1.57
N PHE A 172 15.37 12.59 -2.43
CA PHE A 172 14.88 11.22 -2.58
C PHE A 172 15.96 10.20 -2.21
N ARG A 173 15.58 9.08 -1.61
CA ARG A 173 16.48 7.95 -1.33
C ARG A 173 15.82 6.62 -1.69
N VAL A 174 16.58 5.76 -2.35
CA VAL A 174 16.21 4.34 -2.50
C VAL A 174 16.49 3.65 -1.17
N THR A 175 15.53 2.87 -0.70
CA THR A 175 15.55 2.25 0.63
C THR A 175 15.19 0.78 0.57
N ARG A 176 15.65 0.04 1.59
CA ARG A 176 15.08 -1.27 1.94
C ARG A 176 14.06 -1.10 3.06
N LEU A 177 13.17 -2.07 3.23
CA LEU A 177 12.30 -2.15 4.40
C LEU A 177 13.16 -2.32 5.66
N GLY A 178 12.90 -1.47 6.66
CA GLY A 178 13.34 -1.74 8.04
C GLY A 178 12.40 -2.72 8.74
N ASP A 179 12.58 -2.87 10.05
CA ASP A 179 11.76 -3.74 10.89
C ASP A 179 11.41 -3.04 12.21
N ARG A 180 10.24 -3.34 12.76
CA ARG A 180 9.78 -2.87 14.06
C ARG A 180 9.97 -3.98 15.09
N GLU A 181 10.16 -3.60 16.35
CA GLU A 181 10.03 -4.58 17.43
C GLU A 181 8.60 -5.15 17.46
N ARG A 182 8.45 -6.28 18.16
CA ARG A 182 7.16 -6.94 18.35
C ARG A 182 6.11 -5.94 18.83
N ALA A 183 4.93 -5.97 18.20
CA ALA A 183 3.80 -5.14 18.56
C ALA A 183 3.44 -5.25 20.05
N GLU A 184 2.88 -4.18 20.60
CA GLU A 184 2.39 -4.16 21.97
C GLU A 184 1.30 -5.22 22.19
N GLY A 185 1.13 -5.64 23.44
CA GLY A 185 0.09 -6.58 23.82
C GLY A 185 -1.31 -6.02 23.55
N ALA A 186 -2.28 -6.93 23.37
CA ALA A 186 -3.68 -6.53 23.24
C ALA A 186 -4.15 -5.75 24.47
N VAL A 187 -4.90 -4.68 24.25
CA VAL A 187 -5.36 -3.79 25.33
C VAL A 187 -6.78 -4.19 25.74
N PRO A 188 -7.00 -4.72 26.96
CA PRO A 188 -8.32 -5.13 27.42
C PRO A 188 -9.21 -3.91 27.72
N MET A 189 -10.50 -4.07 27.48
CA MET A 189 -11.54 -3.07 27.73
C MET A 189 -12.83 -3.75 28.18
N THR A 190 -13.47 -3.22 29.21
CA THR A 190 -14.81 -3.66 29.61
C THR A 190 -15.86 -2.79 28.93
N CYS A 191 -16.73 -3.41 28.13
CA CYS A 191 -17.89 -2.73 27.56
C CYS A 191 -18.90 -2.34 28.64
N PRO A 192 -19.76 -1.34 28.39
CA PRO A 192 -20.83 -0.96 29.32
C PRO A 192 -21.78 -2.09 29.75
N ARG A 193 -21.84 -3.19 28.98
CA ARG A 193 -22.62 -4.40 29.28
C ARG A 193 -21.83 -5.49 30.02
N GLY A 194 -20.67 -5.15 30.59
CA GLY A 194 -19.82 -6.08 31.36
C GLY A 194 -19.06 -7.12 30.54
N ARG A 195 -19.08 -7.04 29.19
CA ARG A 195 -18.31 -7.94 28.33
C ARG A 195 -16.91 -7.40 28.12
N GLU A 196 -15.91 -8.26 28.27
CA GLU A 196 -14.53 -7.94 27.92
C GLU A 196 -14.34 -7.92 26.41
N ARG A 197 -13.56 -6.96 25.93
CA ARG A 197 -13.11 -6.79 24.54
C ARG A 197 -11.65 -6.40 24.53
N TYR A 198 -11.01 -6.52 23.37
CA TYR A 198 -9.59 -6.27 23.20
C TYR A 198 -9.37 -5.38 21.99
N TRP A 199 -8.49 -4.40 22.12
CA TRP A 199 -7.90 -3.68 21.00
C TRP A 199 -6.58 -4.34 20.60
N ILE A 200 -6.27 -4.31 19.30
CA ILE A 200 -4.93 -4.67 18.81
C ILE A 200 -3.96 -3.62 19.34
N GLY A 201 -2.85 -4.06 19.94
CA GLY A 201 -1.82 -3.16 20.46
C GLY A 201 -1.14 -2.38 19.36
N ALA A 202 -0.53 -1.24 19.71
CA ALA A 202 0.20 -0.42 18.75
C ALA A 202 1.40 -1.20 18.15
N ALA A 203 1.77 -0.85 16.93
CA ALA A 203 2.99 -1.37 16.31
C ALA A 203 4.20 -1.01 17.18
N GLY A 204 5.17 -1.92 17.28
CA GLY A 204 6.36 -1.73 18.11
C GLY A 204 7.22 -0.55 17.64
N LYS A 205 8.11 -0.09 18.53
CA LYS A 205 9.13 0.91 18.20
C LYS A 205 10.31 0.24 17.47
N GLY A 206 11.11 1.04 16.76
CA GLY A 206 12.10 0.57 15.79
C GLY A 206 13.03 -0.54 16.26
N GLY A 207 13.10 -1.61 15.46
CA GLY A 207 14.11 -2.66 15.54
C GLY A 207 15.28 -2.33 14.61
N ASP A 208 15.08 -2.46 13.30
CA ASP A 208 16.04 -2.04 12.27
C ASP A 208 15.57 -0.75 11.58
N ALA A 209 16.09 0.38 12.07
CA ALA A 209 15.84 1.72 11.53
C ALA A 209 17.15 2.46 11.19
N GLY A 210 18.21 1.71 10.88
CA GLY A 210 19.54 2.25 10.58
C GLY A 210 19.69 2.79 9.15
N PRO A 211 20.88 3.29 8.78
CA PRO A 211 21.16 3.77 7.42
C PRO A 211 20.76 2.76 6.33
N GLY A 212 20.09 3.26 5.30
CA GLY A 212 19.56 2.47 4.17
C GLY A 212 18.11 2.00 4.32
N THR A 213 17.54 2.10 5.53
CA THR A 213 16.12 1.80 5.76
C THR A 213 15.20 2.96 5.36
N ASP A 214 13.95 2.63 5.10
CA ASP A 214 12.85 3.56 4.90
C ASP A 214 12.62 4.47 6.13
N PHE A 215 12.64 3.91 7.35
CA PHE A 215 12.59 4.69 8.59
C PHE A 215 13.69 5.76 8.66
N HIS A 216 14.93 5.38 8.36
CA HIS A 216 16.05 6.32 8.42
C HIS A 216 15.94 7.42 7.36
N ALA A 217 15.49 7.11 6.15
CA ALA A 217 15.33 8.12 5.10
C ALA A 217 14.29 9.18 5.51
N VAL A 218 13.11 8.75 5.96
CA VAL A 218 12.03 9.67 6.36
C VAL A 218 12.43 10.52 7.55
N SER A 219 13.07 9.94 8.58
CA SER A 219 13.52 10.69 9.76
C SER A 219 14.62 11.74 9.45
N GLN A 220 15.23 11.66 8.27
CA GLN A 220 16.22 12.62 7.78
C GLN A 220 15.63 13.61 6.75
N GLY A 221 14.30 13.65 6.60
CA GLY A 221 13.62 14.55 5.66
C GLY A 221 13.70 14.14 4.19
N TYR A 222 14.05 12.88 3.89
CA TYR A 222 14.07 12.35 2.53
C TYR A 222 12.80 11.56 2.22
N VAL A 223 12.34 11.64 0.97
CA VAL A 223 11.35 10.70 0.42
C VAL A 223 11.99 9.32 0.30
N SER A 224 11.37 8.32 0.91
CA SER A 224 11.77 6.92 0.81
C SER A 224 11.09 6.26 -0.39
N LEU A 225 11.88 5.58 -1.21
CA LEU A 225 11.45 4.82 -2.39
C LEU A 225 11.91 3.37 -2.24
N THR A 226 10.98 2.47 -1.94
CA THR A 226 11.28 1.05 -1.72
C THR A 226 10.63 0.19 -2.81
N PRO A 227 11.41 -0.57 -3.60
CA PRO A 227 10.85 -1.59 -4.48
C PRO A 227 10.35 -2.78 -3.64
N VAL A 228 9.08 -3.18 -3.81
CA VAL A 228 8.48 -4.28 -3.06
C VAL A 228 8.05 -5.38 -4.02
N HIS A 229 8.48 -6.61 -3.73
CA HIS A 229 8.03 -7.80 -4.44
C HIS A 229 6.67 -8.28 -3.93
N ILE A 230 5.79 -8.66 -4.84
CA ILE A 230 4.50 -9.30 -4.52
C ILE A 230 4.57 -10.83 -4.61
N ASP A 231 5.68 -11.37 -5.12
CA ASP A 231 5.95 -12.81 -5.04
C ASP A 231 6.50 -13.17 -3.67
N MET A 232 5.67 -13.81 -2.86
CA MET A 232 6.06 -14.28 -1.52
C MET A 232 6.91 -15.57 -1.56
N THR A 233 7.16 -16.14 -2.74
CA THR A 233 8.01 -17.32 -2.87
C THR A 233 9.45 -16.99 -2.50
N ARG A 234 9.97 -17.61 -1.44
CA ARG A 234 11.40 -17.55 -1.12
C ARG A 234 12.19 -18.49 -2.03
N HIS A 235 12.47 -18.04 -3.24
CA HIS A 235 13.13 -18.85 -4.30
C HIS A 235 14.44 -19.50 -3.84
N GLU A 236 15.25 -18.80 -3.04
CA GLU A 236 16.51 -19.31 -2.49
C GLU A 236 16.34 -20.56 -1.60
N ALA A 237 15.20 -20.67 -0.92
CA ALA A 237 14.93 -21.78 0.00
C ALA A 237 14.41 -23.05 -0.71
N LEU A 238 14.03 -22.95 -2.00
CA LEU A 238 13.46 -24.08 -2.74
C LEU A 238 14.45 -25.24 -2.89
N VAL A 239 15.74 -24.95 -3.01
CA VAL A 239 16.77 -25.99 -3.13
C VAL A 239 16.85 -26.81 -1.84
N SER A 240 16.99 -26.13 -0.70
CA SER A 240 17.05 -26.79 0.61
C SER A 240 15.77 -27.56 0.93
N LEU A 241 14.60 -27.00 0.57
CA LEU A 241 13.32 -27.67 0.78
C LEU A 241 13.21 -28.96 -0.04
N ARG A 242 13.66 -28.97 -1.30
CA ARG A 242 13.67 -30.17 -2.15
C ARG A 242 14.54 -31.27 -1.55
N THR A 243 15.77 -30.93 -1.15
CA THR A 243 16.67 -31.90 -0.52
C THR A 243 16.07 -32.53 0.74
N TRP A 244 15.37 -31.73 1.56
CA TRP A 244 14.68 -32.25 2.74
C TRP A 244 13.51 -33.18 2.37
N VAL A 245 12.71 -32.82 1.36
CA VAL A 245 11.60 -33.67 0.88
C VAL A 245 12.12 -35.01 0.32
N ASP A 246 13.21 -35.00 -0.44
CA ASP A 246 13.83 -36.22 -0.97
C ASP A 246 14.25 -37.17 0.17
N SER A 247 14.76 -36.63 1.28
CA SER A 247 15.11 -37.43 2.47
C SER A 247 13.90 -38.06 3.17
N LEU A 248 12.76 -37.36 3.20
CA LEU A 248 11.52 -37.90 3.74
C LEU A 248 10.99 -39.03 2.86
N GLN A 249 11.06 -38.88 1.54
CA GLN A 249 10.59 -39.89 0.60
C GLN A 249 11.43 -41.17 0.66
N ALA A 250 12.75 -41.05 0.80
CA ALA A 250 13.63 -42.19 1.03
C ALA A 250 13.22 -42.96 2.31
N SER A 251 12.92 -42.23 3.40
CA SER A 251 12.50 -42.82 4.67
C SER A 251 11.12 -43.50 4.63
N MET A 252 10.27 -43.17 3.64
CA MET A 252 8.98 -43.83 3.42
C MET A 252 9.08 -45.09 2.55
N GLY A 253 10.16 -45.22 1.75
CA GLY A 253 10.39 -46.35 0.85
C GLY A 253 10.97 -47.60 1.52
N ASP A 254 11.59 -47.47 2.69
CA ASP A 254 12.23 -48.58 3.43
C ASP A 254 11.25 -49.38 4.32
N GLY A 255 9.94 -49.26 4.08
CA GLY A 255 8.86 -49.90 4.84
C GLY A 255 8.01 -50.93 4.09
N ALA A 256 8.43 -51.37 2.89
CA ALA A 256 7.74 -52.39 2.09
C ALA A 256 8.59 -53.65 1.87
#